data_AF-A0A959PL05-F1
#
_entry.id   AF-A0A959PL05-F1
#
_cell.length_a   1.000
_cell.length_b   1.000
_cell.length_c   1.000
_cell.angle_alpha   90.00
_cell.angle_beta   90.00
_cell.angle_gamma   90.00
#
_symmetry.space_group_name_H-M   'P 1'
#
loop_
_entity.id
_entity.type
_entity.pdbx_description
1 polymer ?
#
loop_
_entity_poly.entity_id
_entity_poly.type
_entity_poly.pdbx_seq_one_letter_code
_entity_poly.pdbx_strand_id
1 'polypeptide(L)'
;MPIETRTTDGLLEGQFIRFFTSYAMYFNKRHKRNGNLFTRPFKRVEIENDGHLLHGVYYIHANPVKHKTRKEFFTYPWSSYQILLSEEPTRLARTEVLQWFDGRDGFIKYHREAFENDKDDIEYFFE
;
A
#
# COMPACT_ATOMS: atom_id res chain seq x y z
N MET A 1 -37.85 13.11 0.88
CA MET A 1 -36.90 12.09 1.37
C MET A 1 -35.67 12.82 1.89
N PRO A 2 -35.22 12.57 3.12
CA PRO A 2 -33.97 13.14 3.59
C PRO A 2 -32.84 12.53 2.76
N ILE A 3 -31.91 13.37 2.30
CA ILE A 3 -30.66 12.91 1.72
C ILE A 3 -29.86 12.40 2.91
N GLU A 4 -29.82 11.08 3.11
CA GLU A 4 -28.89 10.49 4.07
C GLU A 4 -27.48 10.96 3.72
N THR A 5 -26.88 11.75 4.61
CA THR A 5 -25.49 12.15 4.53
C THR A 5 -24.66 10.87 4.57
N ARG A 6 -24.11 10.47 3.42
CA ARG A 6 -23.18 9.33 3.36
C ARG A 6 -22.03 9.59 4.32
N THR A 7 -21.78 8.65 5.22
CA THR A 7 -20.60 8.67 6.07
C THR A 7 -19.34 8.66 5.20
N THR A 8 -18.24 9.23 5.70
CA THR A 8 -16.91 9.16 5.05
C THR A 8 -16.55 7.71 4.71
N ASP A 9 -16.86 6.79 5.61
CA ASP A 9 -16.73 5.35 5.42
C ASP A 9 -17.51 4.82 4.21
N GLY A 10 -18.80 5.15 4.10
CA GLY A 10 -19.62 4.73 2.97
C GLY A 10 -19.16 5.32 1.63
N LEU A 11 -18.55 6.51 1.65
CA LEU A 11 -17.95 7.12 0.46
C LEU A 11 -16.68 6.39 0.02
N LEU A 12 -15.78 6.08 0.96
CA LEU A 12 -14.53 5.35 0.70
C LEU A 12 -14.82 3.93 0.21
N GLU A 13 -15.68 3.19 0.92
CA GLU A 13 -16.08 1.84 0.54
C GLU A 13 -16.67 1.82 -0.88
N GLY A 14 -17.57 2.77 -1.19
CA GLY A 14 -18.15 2.89 -2.52
C GLY A 14 -17.11 3.13 -3.62
N GLN A 15 -16.06 3.91 -3.37
CA GLN A 15 -14.97 4.15 -4.33
C GLN A 15 -14.15 2.87 -4.58
N PHE A 16 -13.79 2.13 -3.53
CA PHE A 16 -13.08 0.86 -3.66
C PHE A 16 -13.92 -0.20 -4.38
N ILE A 17 -15.22 -0.29 -4.08
CA ILE A 17 -16.14 -1.20 -4.79
C ILE A 17 -16.15 -0.90 -6.29
N ARG A 18 -16.24 0.37 -6.68
CA ARG A 18 -16.20 0.79 -8.10
C ARG A 18 -14.86 0.42 -8.76
N PHE A 19 -13.75 0.64 -8.06
CA PHE A 19 -12.42 0.30 -8.55
C PHE A 19 -12.27 -1.22 -8.77
N PHE A 20 -12.53 -2.03 -7.75
CA PHE A 20 -12.39 -3.49 -7.84
C PHE A 20 -13.34 -4.10 -8.88
N THR A 21 -14.57 -3.59 -8.98
CA THR A 21 -15.55 -4.08 -9.96
C THR A 21 -15.10 -3.76 -11.38
N SER A 22 -14.71 -2.51 -11.65
CA SER A 22 -14.29 -2.10 -12.99
C SER A 22 -13.01 -2.84 -13.44
N TYR A 23 -12.05 -3.03 -12.53
CA TYR A 23 -10.85 -3.81 -12.80
C TYR A 23 -11.16 -5.30 -13.05
N ALA A 24 -11.97 -5.93 -12.21
CA ALA A 24 -12.35 -7.35 -12.38
C ALA A 24 -13.09 -7.58 -13.70
N MET A 25 -14.02 -6.69 -14.07
CA MET A 25 -14.71 -6.74 -15.37
C MET A 25 -13.74 -6.65 -16.55
N TYR A 26 -12.80 -5.69 -16.50
CA TYR A 26 -11.78 -5.53 -17.53
C TYR A 26 -10.91 -6.79 -17.64
N PHE A 27 -10.39 -7.28 -16.52
CA PHE A 27 -9.50 -8.44 -16.47
C PHE A 27 -10.19 -9.70 -17.01
N ASN A 28 -11.42 -9.97 -16.55
CA ASN A 28 -12.21 -11.11 -17.01
C ASN A 28 -12.46 -11.05 -18.52
N LYS A 29 -12.84 -9.88 -19.04
CA LYS A 29 -13.03 -9.66 -20.49
C LYS A 29 -11.73 -9.89 -21.27
N ARG A 30 -10.60 -9.34 -20.80
CA ARG A 30 -9.29 -9.47 -21.44
C ARG A 30 -8.80 -10.92 -21.49
N HIS A 31 -9.02 -11.67 -20.42
CA HIS A 31 -8.50 -13.04 -20.26
C HIS A 31 -9.54 -14.14 -20.52
N LYS A 32 -10.73 -13.78 -21.04
CA LYS A 32 -11.85 -14.72 -21.28
C LYS A 32 -12.18 -15.58 -20.04
N ARG A 33 -12.07 -15.00 -18.85
CA ARG A 33 -12.40 -15.63 -17.56
C ARG A 33 -13.79 -15.22 -17.10
N ASN A 34 -14.39 -16.03 -16.24
CA ASN A 34 -15.61 -15.72 -15.51
C ASN A 34 -15.37 -15.84 -14.00
N GLY A 35 -16.19 -15.16 -13.21
CA GLY A 35 -16.17 -15.25 -11.74
C GLY A 35 -15.36 -14.15 -11.04
N ASN A 36 -15.21 -14.31 -9.72
CA ASN A 36 -14.56 -13.33 -8.85
C ASN A 36 -13.05 -13.28 -9.08
N LEU A 37 -12.49 -12.06 -9.11
CA LEU A 37 -11.04 -11.82 -9.15
C LEU A 37 -10.46 -11.51 -7.77
N PHE A 38 -11.22 -10.80 -6.93
CA PHE A 38 -10.82 -10.39 -5.59
C PHE A 38 -11.56 -11.20 -4.52
N THR A 39 -10.87 -11.55 -3.45
CA THR A 39 -11.46 -12.10 -2.23
C THR A 39 -12.17 -10.98 -1.45
N ARG A 40 -13.33 -11.29 -0.86
CA ARG A 40 -14.13 -10.34 -0.08
C ARG A 40 -14.22 -10.79 1.38
N PRO A 41 -14.32 -9.86 2.35
CA PRO A 41 -14.19 -8.40 2.22
C PRO A 41 -12.71 -7.95 2.14
N PHE A 42 -12.46 -6.73 1.65
CA PHE A 42 -11.14 -6.11 1.79
C PHE A 42 -10.96 -5.67 3.24
N LYS A 43 -9.75 -5.84 3.78
CA LYS A 43 -9.43 -5.39 5.14
C LYS A 43 -9.03 -3.90 5.12
N ARG A 44 -9.34 -3.19 6.20
CA ARG A 44 -8.85 -1.83 6.49
C ARG A 44 -8.42 -1.77 7.95
N VAL A 45 -7.33 -1.06 8.22
CA VAL A 45 -6.78 -0.85 9.55
C VAL A 45 -6.64 0.65 9.75
N GLU A 46 -7.10 1.16 10.90
CA GLU A 46 -6.97 2.56 11.26
C GLU A 46 -5.53 2.87 11.67
N ILE A 47 -4.99 3.98 11.19
CA ILE A 47 -3.66 4.46 11.58
C ILE A 47 -3.81 5.24 12.88
N GLU A 48 -3.29 4.69 13.96
CA GLU A 48 -3.50 5.21 15.32
C GLU A 48 -2.49 6.29 15.72
N ASN A 49 -1.29 6.29 15.11
CA ASN A 49 -0.22 7.24 15.41
C ASN A 49 0.83 7.29 14.28
N ASP A 50 1.75 8.25 14.36
CA ASP A 50 2.80 8.46 13.36
C ASP A 50 3.71 7.23 13.20
N GLY A 51 4.06 6.54 14.29
CA GLY A 51 4.85 5.32 14.22
C GLY A 51 4.15 4.22 13.41
N HIS A 52 2.84 4.05 13.59
CA HIS A 52 2.01 3.16 12.79
C HIS A 52 2.00 3.59 11.32
N LEU A 53 1.89 4.89 11.03
CA LEU A 53 1.95 5.40 9.65
C LEU A 53 3.28 5.06 8.96
N LEU A 54 4.40 5.39 9.60
CA LEU A 54 5.74 5.15 9.06
C LEU A 54 5.98 3.66 8.81
N HIS A 55 5.58 2.83 9.78
CA HIS A 55 5.73 1.39 9.66
C HIS A 55 4.81 0.81 8.58
N GLY A 56 3.58 1.32 8.42
CA GLY A 56 2.66 0.93 7.35
C GLY A 56 3.21 1.21 5.95
N VAL A 57 3.87 2.37 5.76
CA VAL A 57 4.55 2.70 4.50
C VAL A 57 5.69 1.72 4.22
N TYR A 58 6.54 1.46 5.22
CA TYR A 58 7.61 0.48 5.10
C TYR A 58 7.06 -0.93 4.82
N TYR A 59 6.00 -1.35 5.51
CA TYR A 59 5.39 -2.67 5.37
C TYR A 59 4.95 -2.92 3.93
N ILE A 60 4.31 -1.93 3.29
CA ILE A 60 3.94 -1.99 1.88
C ILE A 60 5.16 -2.24 0.99
N HIS A 61 6.28 -1.55 1.25
CA HIS A 61 7.51 -1.73 0.51
C HIS A 61 8.16 -3.10 0.78
N ALA A 62 8.10 -3.61 2.02
CA ALA A 62 8.69 -4.88 2.43
C ALA A 62 7.89 -6.13 2.02
N ASN A 63 6.60 -5.98 1.70
CA ASN A 63 5.71 -7.08 1.28
C ASN A 63 6.28 -8.06 0.23
N PRO A 64 6.99 -7.61 -0.82
CA PRO A 64 7.59 -8.52 -1.80
C PRO A 64 8.60 -9.49 -1.18
N VAL A 65 9.34 -9.05 -0.15
CA VAL A 65 10.29 -9.90 0.58
C VAL A 65 9.56 -10.80 1.56
N LYS A 66 8.58 -10.25 2.31
CA LYS A 66 7.71 -11.02 3.20
C LYS A 66 7.08 -12.23 2.50
N HIS A 67 6.55 -12.02 1.29
CA HIS A 67 5.92 -13.06 0.48
C HIS A 67 6.91 -13.84 -0.40
N LYS A 68 8.23 -13.71 -0.16
CA LYS A 68 9.30 -14.46 -0.83
C LYS A 68 9.31 -14.31 -2.35
N THR A 69 8.78 -13.19 -2.87
CA THR A 69 8.79 -12.87 -4.31
C THR A 69 10.06 -12.12 -4.72
N ARG A 70 10.77 -11.52 -3.76
CA ARG A 70 12.07 -10.85 -3.92
C ARG A 70 12.94 -11.12 -2.70
N LYS A 71 14.26 -11.00 -2.86
CA LYS A 71 15.21 -11.04 -1.75
C LYS A 71 15.36 -9.67 -1.11
N GLU A 72 15.37 -8.62 -1.92
CA GLU A 72 15.50 -7.24 -1.48
C GLU A 72 14.30 -6.40 -1.92
N PHE A 73 13.69 -5.67 -0.98
CA PHE A 73 12.47 -4.89 -1.24
C PHE A 73 12.70 -3.76 -2.25
N PHE A 74 13.87 -3.12 -2.21
CA PHE A 74 14.22 -2.00 -3.08
C PHE A 74 14.44 -2.40 -4.55
N THR A 75 14.42 -3.70 -4.87
CA THR A 75 14.49 -4.20 -6.25
C THR A 75 13.12 -4.44 -6.87
N TYR A 76 12.03 -4.27 -6.10
CA TYR A 76 10.68 -4.54 -6.57
C TYR A 76 10.12 -3.35 -7.37
N PRO A 77 9.95 -3.48 -8.70
CA PRO A 77 9.60 -2.35 -9.57
C PRO A 77 8.16 -1.90 -9.40
N TRP A 78 7.28 -2.73 -8.82
CA TRP A 78 5.87 -2.42 -8.61
C TRP A 78 5.62 -1.89 -7.20
N SER A 79 6.53 -1.04 -6.70
CA SER A 79 6.38 -0.31 -5.44
C SER A 79 6.68 1.17 -5.61
N SER A 80 6.18 1.98 -4.68
CA SER A 80 6.50 3.41 -4.62
C SER A 80 7.92 3.72 -4.14
N TYR A 81 8.66 2.74 -3.59
CA TYR A 81 9.95 2.97 -2.97
C TYR A 81 10.95 3.66 -3.92
N GLN A 82 11.11 3.11 -5.12
CA GLN A 82 12.07 3.64 -6.10
C GLN A 82 11.66 5.02 -6.64
N ILE A 83 10.38 5.22 -6.95
CA ILE A 83 9.90 6.49 -7.50
C ILE A 83 9.94 7.61 -6.44
N LEU A 84 9.73 7.30 -5.16
CA LEU A 84 9.89 8.29 -4.09
C LEU A 84 11.36 8.73 -3.96
N LEU A 85 12.29 7.83 -4.27
CA LEU A 85 13.74 8.08 -4.26
C LEU A 85 14.31 8.54 -5.61
N SER A 86 13.51 8.73 -6.65
CA SER A 86 14.01 9.26 -7.93
C SER A 86 13.59 10.71 -8.15
N GLU A 87 14.20 11.35 -9.15
CA GLU A 87 13.82 12.69 -9.62
C GLU A 87 12.66 12.65 -10.64
N GLU A 88 12.24 11.45 -11.06
CA GLU A 88 11.21 11.27 -12.08
C GLU A 88 9.89 11.93 -11.68
N PRO A 89 9.07 12.41 -12.63
CA PRO A 89 7.74 12.92 -12.32
C PRO A 89 6.86 11.84 -11.68
N THR A 90 6.11 12.19 -10.63
CA THR A 90 5.16 11.28 -9.98
C THR A 90 3.91 12.01 -9.52
N ARG A 91 2.80 11.27 -9.42
CA ARG A 91 1.55 11.78 -8.82
C ARG A 91 1.51 11.57 -7.31
N LEU A 92 2.52 10.91 -6.74
CA LEU A 92 2.64 10.74 -5.30
C LEU A 92 3.06 12.06 -4.65
N ALA A 93 2.63 12.28 -3.41
CA ALA A 93 3.06 13.40 -2.58
C ALA A 93 4.51 13.18 -2.07
N ARG A 94 5.48 13.09 -3.01
CA ARG A 94 6.88 12.73 -2.71
C ARG A 94 7.45 13.54 -1.56
N THR A 95 7.34 14.87 -1.63
CA THR A 95 7.91 15.76 -0.63
C THR A 95 7.33 15.50 0.76
N GLU A 96 6.01 15.34 0.85
CA GLU A 96 5.32 15.07 2.11
C GLU A 96 5.69 13.71 2.68
N VAL A 97 5.63 12.65 1.86
CA VAL A 97 5.98 11.29 2.29
C VAL A 97 7.42 11.22 2.75
N LEU A 98 8.38 11.85 2.05
CA LEU A 98 9.77 11.87 2.50
C LEU A 98 9.92 12.69 3.79
N GLN A 99 9.18 13.78 3.96
CA GLN A 99 9.24 14.61 5.16
C GLN A 99 8.78 13.87 6.42
N TRP A 100 7.84 12.92 6.31
CA TRP A 100 7.45 12.06 7.43
C TRP A 100 8.62 11.26 8.03
N PHE A 101 9.68 11.03 7.24
CA PHE A 101 10.88 10.32 7.64
C PHE A 101 12.10 11.23 7.74
N ASP A 102 11.93 12.51 8.06
CA ASP A 102 13.03 13.49 8.13
C ASP A 102 13.82 13.65 6.81
N GLY A 103 13.11 13.48 5.70
CA GLY A 103 13.64 13.63 4.35
C GLY A 103 14.13 12.32 3.73
N ARG A 104 14.83 12.45 2.60
CA ARG A 104 15.29 11.31 1.79
C ARG A 104 16.15 10.33 2.60
N ASP A 105 17.12 10.84 3.33
CA ASP A 105 18.09 10.00 4.03
C ASP A 105 17.45 9.27 5.22
N GLY A 106 16.55 9.95 5.95
CA GLY A 106 15.81 9.30 7.02
C GLY A 106 14.79 8.28 6.50
N PHE A 107 14.18 8.50 5.32
CA PHE A 107 13.38 7.47 4.65
C PHE A 107 14.20 6.21 4.35
N ILE A 108 15.39 6.36 3.77
CA ILE A 108 16.29 5.23 3.46
C ILE A 108 16.73 4.54 4.75
N LYS A 109 17.12 5.32 5.76
CA LYS A 109 17.58 4.82 7.06
C LYS A 109 16.50 4.00 7.75
N TYR A 110 15.29 4.56 7.91
CA TYR A 110 14.16 3.87 8.54
C TYR A 110 13.85 2.55 7.84
N HIS A 111 13.79 2.54 6.50
CA HIS A 111 13.50 1.30 5.76
C HIS A 111 14.58 0.25 5.93
N ARG A 112 15.85 0.64 6.04
CA ARG A 112 16.95 -0.29 6.27
C ARG A 112 16.92 -0.86 7.69
N GLU A 113 16.76 -0.01 8.69
CA GLU A 113 16.72 -0.40 10.10
C GLU A 113 15.50 -1.30 10.36
N ALA A 114 14.32 -0.91 9.88
CA ALA A 114 13.11 -1.75 9.95
C ALA A 114 13.32 -3.09 9.22
N PHE A 115 13.90 -3.07 8.01
CA PHE A 115 14.18 -4.30 7.28
C PHE A 115 15.17 -5.21 8.00
N GLU A 116 16.15 -4.67 8.73
CA GLU A 116 17.10 -5.45 9.53
C GLU A 116 16.46 -6.04 10.78
N ASN A 117 15.60 -5.28 11.46
CA ASN A 117 14.88 -5.74 12.65
C ASN A 117 13.81 -6.78 12.32
N ASP A 118 13.19 -6.68 11.15
CA ASP A 118 12.07 -7.54 10.75
C ASP A 118 12.51 -8.83 10.02
N LYS A 119 13.81 -9.05 9.75
CA LYS A 119 14.25 -10.24 8.96
C LYS A 119 13.80 -11.56 9.56
N ASP A 120 13.58 -11.58 10.86
CA ASP A 120 13.30 -12.78 11.63
C ASP A 120 11.84 -12.91 12.10
N ASP A 121 11.03 -11.82 12.09
CA ASP A 121 9.64 -11.81 12.61
C ASP A 121 8.69 -10.93 11.77
N ILE A 122 8.32 -11.37 10.56
CA ILE A 122 7.28 -10.69 9.75
C ILE A 122 5.91 -11.36 9.86
N GLU A 123 5.49 -11.72 11.07
CA GLU A 123 4.08 -12.01 11.37
C GLU A 123 3.49 -10.80 12.11
N TYR A 124 2.18 -10.56 11.97
CA TYR A 124 1.42 -9.49 12.68
C TYR A 124 1.44 -8.05 12.13
N PHE A 125 0.92 -7.84 10.92
CA PHE A 125 0.35 -6.52 10.60
C PHE A 125 -1.07 -6.57 10.00
N PHE A 126 -1.46 -7.68 9.36
CA PHE A 126 -2.76 -7.81 8.70
C PHE A 126 -3.40 -9.21 8.81
N GLU A 127 -2.90 -10.07 9.70
CA GLU A 127 -3.58 -11.34 10.03
C GLU A 127 -4.74 -11.08 10.97
#